data_AF-A0A2V2DPE5-F1
#
_entry.id   AF-A0A2V2DPE5-F1
#
_cell.length_a   1.000
_cell.length_b   1.000
_cell.length_c   1.000
_cell.angle_alpha   90.00
_cell.angle_beta   90.00
_cell.angle_gamma   90.00
#
_symmetry.space_group_name_H-M   'P 1'
#
loop_
_entity.id
_entity.type
_entity.pdbx_description
1 polymer ?
#
loop_
_entity_poly.entity_id
_entity_poly.type
_entity_poly.pdbx_seq_one_letter_code
_entity_poly.pdbx_strand_id
1 'polypeptide(L)' 'MANVGKVELLSPAGNMECLQTALNYGADAVYLAGKQYGLRAFSDNFGMD' A
#
# COMPACT_ATOMS: atom_id res chain seq x y z
N MET A 1 -10.46 14.20 -12.20
CA MET A 1 -9.62 15.33 -12.64
C MET A 1 -8.50 15.45 -11.61
N ALA A 2 -7.24 15.24 -11.98
CA ALA A 2 -6.14 15.39 -11.03
C ALA A 2 -6.14 16.84 -10.52
N ASN A 3 -6.24 17.03 -9.21
CA ASN A 3 -6.18 18.35 -8.60
C ASN A 3 -4.72 18.82 -8.63
N VAL A 4 -4.32 19.43 -9.74
CA VAL A 4 -2.98 19.96 -9.98
C VAL A 4 -2.65 20.97 -8.88
N GLY A 5 -1.84 20.56 -7.90
CA GLY A 5 -1.35 21.40 -6.80
C GLY A 5 -1.60 20.88 -5.39
N LYS A 6 -2.45 19.86 -5.19
CA LYS A 6 -2.57 19.18 -3.89
C LYS A 6 -1.47 18.11 -3.78
N VAL A 7 -0.70 18.11 -2.70
CA VAL A 7 0.20 17.01 -2.36
C VAL A 7 -0.64 15.79 -2.01
N GLU A 8 -0.41 14.65 -2.68
CA GLU A 8 -1.06 13.37 -2.39
C GLU A 8 -0.16 12.51 -1.50
N LEU A 9 -0.73 11.99 -0.42
CA LEU A 9 -0.03 11.11 0.51
C LEU A 9 -0.03 9.68 0.00
N LEU A 10 1.15 9.17 -0.37
CA LEU A 10 1.39 7.78 -0.73
C LEU A 10 1.95 7.00 0.45
N SER A 11 1.26 5.95 0.89
CA SER A 11 1.69 5.07 1.99
C SER A 11 2.08 3.67 1.49
N PRO A 12 3.14 3.02 2.04
CA PRO A 12 3.36 1.58 1.85
C PRO A 12 2.35 0.74 2.63
N ALA A 13 1.88 -0.35 2.02
CA ALA A 13 1.24 -1.44 2.76
C ALA A 13 2.01 -2.75 2.55
N GLY A 14 2.41 -3.38 3.66
CA GLY A 14 3.10 -4.67 3.67
C GLY A 14 2.17 -5.88 3.80
N ASN A 15 0.97 -5.67 4.35
CA ASN A 15 -0.07 -6.67 4.57
C ASN A 15 -1.43 -5.96 4.69
N MET A 16 -2.51 -6.74 4.88
CA MET A 16 -3.88 -6.22 4.97
C MET A 16 -4.09 -5.25 6.15
N GLU A 17 -3.46 -5.49 7.30
CA GLU A 17 -3.55 -4.61 8.46
C GLU A 17 -2.96 -3.23 8.13
N CYS A 18 -1.75 -3.17 7.58
CA CYS A 18 -1.12 -1.93 7.15
C CYS A 18 -1.97 -1.17 6.11
N LEU A 19 -2.62 -1.88 5.19
CA LEU A 19 -3.51 -1.28 4.20
C LEU A 19 -4.71 -0.61 4.89
N GLN A 20 -5.37 -1.30 5.81
CA GLN A 20 -6.49 -0.74 6.57
C GLN A 20 -6.06 0.48 7.38
N THR A 21 -4.89 0.42 8.04
CA THR A 21 -4.32 1.57 8.75
C THR A 21 -4.06 2.74 7.82
N ALA A 22 -3.44 2.53 6.65
CA ALA A 22 -3.15 3.59 5.70
C ALA A 22 -4.42 4.33 5.26
N LEU A 23 -5.49 3.59 4.97
CA LEU A 23 -6.79 4.16 4.59
C LEU A 23 -7.45 4.91 5.75
N ASN A 24 -7.50 4.30 6.94
CA ASN A 24 -8.11 4.90 8.13
C ASN A 24 -7.41 6.21 8.56
N TYR A 25 -6.12 6.35 8.27
CA TYR A 25 -5.32 7.52 8.61
C TYR A 25 -5.14 8.52 7.46
N GLY A 26 -5.84 8.31 6.34
CA GLY A 26 -5.99 9.34 5.30
C GLY A 26 -4.91 9.34 4.22
N ALA A 27 -4.32 8.19 3.89
CA ALA A 27 -3.53 8.07 2.67
C ALA A 27 -4.41 8.33 1.43
N ASP A 28 -3.96 9.18 0.51
CA ASP A 28 -4.63 9.40 -0.77
C ASP A 28 -4.38 8.21 -1.72
N ALA A 29 -3.21 7.56 -1.61
CA ALA A 29 -2.84 6.38 -2.38
C ALA A 29 -2.01 5.39 -1.56
N VAL A 30 -2.00 4.12 -1.97
CA VAL A 30 -1.24 3.04 -1.31
C VAL A 30 -0.51 2.20 -2.36
N TYR A 31 0.77 1.91 -2.13
CA TYR A 31 1.51 0.92 -2.92
C TYR A 31 1.72 -0.37 -2.12
N LEU A 32 1.58 -1.50 -2.81
CA LEU A 32 1.67 -2.84 -2.25
C LEU A 32 2.22 -3.81 -3.29
N ALA A 33 2.70 -4.96 -2.83
CA ALA A 33 3.30 -5.99 -3.69
C ALA A 33 2.81 -7.39 -3.32
N GLY A 34 2.73 -8.25 -4.33
CA GLY A 34 2.39 -9.67 -4.16
C GLY A 34 3.61 -10.54 -3.83
N LYS A 35 3.37 -11.75 -3.32
CA LYS A 35 4.42 -12.70 -2.92
C LYS A 35 5.31 -13.22 -4.06
N GLN A 36 4.85 -13.18 -5.32
CA GLN A 36 5.50 -13.91 -6.42
C GLN A 36 6.78 -13.27 -6.99
N TYR A 37 7.06 -11.98 -6.81
CA TYR A 37 8.22 -11.32 -7.43
C TYR A 37 8.82 -10.23 -6.51
N GLY A 38 9.94 -10.53 -5.84
CA GLY A 38 10.73 -9.51 -5.11
C GLY A 38 11.68 -10.04 -4.03
N LEU A 39 12.66 -9.21 -3.63
CA LEU A 39 13.60 -9.46 -2.51
C LEU A 39 12.91 -9.62 -1.14
N ARG A 40 11.62 -9.31 -1.06
CA ARG A 40 10.77 -9.44 0.13
C ARG A 40 9.82 -10.64 0.09
N ALA A 41 10.04 -11.64 -0.76
CA ALA A 41 9.16 -12.84 -0.87
C ALA A 41 8.86 -13.54 0.47
N PHE A 42 9.70 -13.36 1.49
CA PHE A 42 9.54 -13.92 2.84
C PHE A 42 8.83 -12.99 3.84
N SER A 43 8.40 -11.80 3.43
CA SER A 43 7.58 -10.90 4.25
C SER A 43 6.09 -11.22 4.03
N ASP A 44 5.21 -10.72 4.90
CA ASP A 44 3.76 -10.99 4.86
C ASP A 44 3.18 -10.86 3.45
N ASN A 45 3.45 -9.73 2.77
CA ASN A 45 2.98 -9.36 1.42
C ASN A 45 1.48 -9.59 1.19
N PHE A 46 1.02 -9.28 -0.02
CA PHE A 46 -0.35 -9.58 -0.43
C PHE A 46 -0.37 -10.92 -1.18
N GLY A 47 -1.35 -11.76 -0.84
CA GLY A 47 -1.61 -13.07 -1.46
C GLY A 47 -3.11 -13.32 -1.53
N MET A 48 -3.51 -14.44 -2.13
CA MET A 48 -4.91 -14.88 -2.21
C MET A 48 -5.34 -15.72 -0.98
N ASP A 49 -4.54 -15.71 0.08
CA ASP A 49 -4.78 -16.48 1.31
C ASP A 49 -5.71 -15.74 2.28
#